data_AF-A0A7G9L5K0-F1
#
_entry.id   AF-A0A7G9L5K0-F1
#
_cell.length_a   1.000
_cell.length_b   1.000
_cell.length_c   1.000
_cell.angle_alpha   90.00
_cell.angle_beta   90.00
_cell.angle_gamma   90.00
#
_symmetry.space_group_name_H-M   'P 1'
#
loop_
_entity.id
_entity.type
_entity.pdbx_description
1 polymer ?
#
loop_
_entity_poly.entity_id
_entity_poly.type
_entity_poly.pdbx_seq_one_letter_code
_entity_poly.pdbx_strand_id
1 'polypeptide(L)'
;MIDEAHVEAADKMSQVYVAVAAFENSVRQLVTDVMIDNFGEDWWETKVPTPVKNDAKQRLENEEKVRWHVKRGSDPLNYTMLGQLLSIILNNFDAFEPFLHDKDWAKSIFDTVEKSRNVIMHSGMLSERDMARIGSFIKDWNAQVAL
;
A
#
# COMPACT_ATOMS: atom_id res chain seq x y z
N MET A 1 -18.62 16.57 -24.13
CA MET A 1 -19.21 16.63 -22.78
C MET A 1 -19.02 15.25 -22.18
N ILE A 2 -18.52 15.13 -20.95
CA ILE A 2 -18.37 13.83 -20.27
C ILE A 2 -19.77 13.45 -19.76
N ASP A 3 -20.13 12.16 -19.86
CA ASP A 3 -21.41 11.64 -19.38
C ASP A 3 -21.53 11.84 -17.85
N GLU A 4 -22.62 12.46 -17.39
CA GLU A 4 -22.82 12.80 -15.98
C GLU A 4 -22.89 11.56 -15.07
N ALA A 5 -23.45 10.44 -15.55
CA ALA A 5 -23.52 9.21 -14.77
C ALA A 5 -22.13 8.62 -14.54
N HIS A 6 -21.22 8.76 -15.51
CA HIS A 6 -19.81 8.37 -15.33
C HIS A 6 -19.07 9.28 -14.35
N VAL A 7 -19.40 10.58 -14.33
CA VAL A 7 -18.82 11.52 -13.36
C VAL A 7 -19.30 11.22 -11.94
N GLU A 8 -20.60 10.99 -11.73
CA GLU A 8 -21.18 10.66 -10.43
C GLU A 8 -20.61 9.34 -9.87
N ALA A 9 -20.47 8.32 -10.72
CA ALA A 9 -19.84 7.06 -10.36
C ALA A 9 -18.39 7.24 -9.90
N ALA A 10 -17.60 8.04 -10.64
CA ALA A 10 -16.21 8.31 -10.30
C ALA A 10 -16.07 9.13 -9.01
N ASP A 11 -16.93 10.14 -8.81
CA ASP A 11 -16.96 10.97 -7.61
C ASP A 11 -17.23 10.11 -6.36
N LYS A 12 -18.19 9.18 -6.45
CA LYS A 12 -18.46 8.24 -5.37
C LYS A 12 -17.26 7.35 -5.04
N MET A 13 -16.52 6.86 -6.05
CA MET A 13 -15.32 6.04 -5.83
C MET A 13 -14.10 6.84 -5.36
N SER A 14 -14.10 8.16 -5.50
CA SER A 14 -13.00 9.02 -5.03
C SER A 14 -12.76 8.88 -3.52
N GLN A 15 -13.81 8.65 -2.73
CA GLN A 15 -13.69 8.43 -1.29
C GLN A 15 -12.91 7.16 -0.96
N VAL A 16 -13.10 6.10 -1.76
CA VAL A 16 -12.36 4.85 -1.62
C VAL A 16 -10.91 5.07 -2.01
N TYR A 17 -10.65 5.81 -3.09
CA TYR A 17 -9.28 6.17 -3.48
C TYR A 17 -8.56 6.92 -2.37
N VAL A 18 -9.20 7.92 -1.76
CA VAL A 18 -8.64 8.67 -0.64
C VAL A 18 -8.26 7.74 0.53
N ALA A 19 -9.17 6.84 0.91
CA ALA A 19 -8.92 5.90 2.00
C ALA A 19 -7.75 4.94 1.69
N VAL A 20 -7.71 4.38 0.47
CA VAL A 20 -6.64 3.47 0.04
C VAL A 20 -5.30 4.19 -0.04
N ALA A 21 -5.25 5.40 -0.62
CA ALA A 21 -4.04 6.18 -0.73
C ALA A 21 -3.48 6.56 0.66
N ALA A 22 -4.35 6.94 1.59
CA ALA A 22 -3.97 7.21 2.97
C ALA A 22 -3.40 5.95 3.65
N PHE A 23 -4.09 4.82 3.52
CA PHE A 23 -3.65 3.54 4.07
C PHE A 23 -2.29 3.09 3.50
N GLU A 24 -2.11 3.13 2.18
CA GLU A 24 -0.84 2.75 1.55
C GLU A 24 0.33 3.61 2.07
N ASN A 25 0.12 4.93 2.20
CA ASN A 25 1.15 5.83 2.70
C ASN A 25 1.43 5.62 4.19
N SER A 26 0.41 5.36 5.01
CA SER A 26 0.62 5.02 6.42
C SER A 26 1.37 3.70 6.59
N VAL A 27 1.11 2.71 5.73
CA VAL A 27 1.84 1.43 5.73
C VAL A 27 3.30 1.66 5.32
N ARG A 28 3.56 2.47 4.27
CA ARG A 28 4.94 2.81 3.88
C ARG A 28 5.69 3.47 5.04
N GLN A 29 5.06 4.42 5.72
CA GLN A 29 5.66 5.07 6.88
C GLN A 29 5.98 4.07 8.00
N LEU A 30 5.03 3.22 8.38
CA LEU A 30 5.26 2.18 9.40
C LEU A 30 6.42 1.25 9.02
N VAL A 31 6.46 0.79 7.76
CA VAL A 31 7.55 -0.06 7.27
C VAL A 31 8.89 0.67 7.37
N THR A 32 8.97 1.92 6.92
CA THR A 32 10.21 2.70 7.01
C THR A 32 10.67 2.83 8.46
N ASP A 33 9.78 3.24 9.37
CA ASP A 33 10.13 3.49 10.77
C ASP A 33 10.60 2.20 11.46
N VAL A 34 9.81 1.12 11.37
CA VAL A 34 10.13 -0.16 12.01
C VAL A 34 11.44 -0.74 11.47
N MET A 35 11.66 -0.66 10.15
CA MET A 35 12.83 -1.27 9.53
C MET A 35 14.11 -0.49 9.83
N ILE A 36 14.05 0.84 9.87
CA ILE A 36 15.17 1.70 10.28
C ILE A 36 15.52 1.44 11.75
N ASP A 37 14.54 1.42 12.64
CA ASP A 37 14.76 1.26 14.09
C ASP A 37 15.38 -0.10 14.44
N ASN A 38 15.02 -1.16 13.71
CA ASN A 38 15.49 -2.52 14.01
C ASN A 38 16.73 -2.93 13.22
N PHE A 39 16.94 -2.40 12.02
CA PHE A 39 17.96 -2.90 11.09
C PHE A 39 18.89 -1.82 10.52
N GLY A 40 18.68 -0.54 10.87
CA GLY A 40 19.47 0.59 10.40
C GLY A 40 19.24 0.95 8.93
N GLU A 41 19.98 1.93 8.40
CA GLU A 41 19.75 2.49 7.05
C GLU A 41 19.90 1.47 5.91
N ASP A 42 20.71 0.42 6.09
CA ASP A 42 20.94 -0.65 5.10
C ASP A 42 19.84 -1.72 5.10
N TRP A 43 18.72 -1.51 5.79
CA TRP A 43 17.61 -2.48 5.88
C TRP A 43 17.05 -2.85 4.51
N TRP A 44 17.01 -1.89 3.58
CA TRP A 44 16.51 -2.14 2.23
C TRP A 44 17.35 -3.23 1.56
N GLU A 45 18.67 -3.17 1.66
CA GLU A 45 19.53 -4.13 1.01
C GLU A 45 19.60 -5.48 1.73
N THR A 46 19.49 -5.48 3.06
CA THR A 46 19.75 -6.66 3.88
C THR A 46 18.51 -7.45 4.27
N LYS A 47 17.32 -6.82 4.29
CA LYS A 47 16.09 -7.40 4.85
C LYS A 47 14.92 -7.48 3.88
N VAL A 48 14.95 -6.73 2.77
CA VAL A 48 13.89 -6.78 1.76
C VAL A 48 14.10 -8.00 0.84
N PRO A 49 13.04 -8.81 0.58
CA PRO A 49 13.14 -9.94 -0.32
C PRO A 49 13.65 -9.55 -1.71
N THR A 50 14.56 -10.33 -2.27
CA THR A 50 15.15 -10.11 -3.61
C THR A 50 14.10 -9.88 -4.71
N PRO A 51 12.97 -10.63 -4.77
CA PRO A 51 11.93 -10.34 -5.76
C PRO A 51 11.37 -8.93 -5.66
N VAL A 52 11.14 -8.42 -4.43
CA VAL A 52 10.62 -7.06 -4.21
C VAL A 52 11.63 -6.01 -4.65
N LYS A 53 12.93 -6.21 -4.34
CA LYS A 53 14.00 -5.28 -4.76
C LYS A 53 14.12 -5.20 -6.28
N ASN A 54 14.12 -6.35 -6.96
CA ASN A 54 14.22 -6.43 -8.41
C ASN A 54 13.05 -5.71 -9.09
N ASP A 55 11.85 -5.95 -8.58
CA ASP A 55 10.62 -5.33 -9.05
C ASP A 55 10.60 -3.80 -8.89
N ALA A 56 11.02 -3.31 -7.71
CA ALA A 56 11.13 -1.88 -7.43
C ALA A 56 12.17 -1.22 -8.35
N LYS A 57 13.35 -1.84 -8.48
CA LYS A 57 14.42 -1.38 -9.37
C LYS A 57 13.96 -1.31 -10.83
N GLN A 58 13.27 -2.34 -11.33
CA GLN A 58 12.75 -2.34 -12.70
C GLN A 58 11.75 -1.20 -12.94
N ARG A 59 10.88 -0.91 -11.95
CA ARG A 59 9.92 0.20 -12.04
C ARG A 59 10.63 1.56 -12.05
N LEU A 60 11.65 1.75 -11.21
CA LEU A 60 12.49 2.95 -11.20
C LEU A 60 13.19 3.14 -12.56
N GLU A 61 13.90 2.13 -13.06
CA GLU A 61 14.61 2.20 -14.34
C GLU A 61 13.67 2.50 -15.51
N ASN A 62 12.44 1.99 -15.47
CA ASN A 62 11.43 2.29 -16.49
C ASN A 62 10.91 3.72 -16.38
N GLU A 63 10.74 4.25 -15.16
CA GLU A 63 10.34 5.64 -14.95
C GLU A 63 11.45 6.61 -15.39
N GLU A 64 12.72 6.29 -15.17
CA GLU A 64 13.85 7.14 -15.57
C GLU A 64 13.97 7.36 -17.08
N LYS A 65 13.46 6.41 -17.88
CA LYS A 65 13.38 6.53 -19.35
C LYS A 65 12.37 7.60 -19.78
N VAL A 66 11.42 7.95 -18.92
CA VAL A 66 10.33 8.89 -19.21
C VAL A 66 10.64 10.27 -18.63
N ARG A 67 11.07 11.20 -19.47
CA ARG A 67 11.48 12.56 -19.02
C ARG A 67 10.35 13.57 -18.89
N TRP A 68 9.20 13.32 -19.49
CA TRP A 68 8.08 14.28 -19.54
C TRP A 68 7.10 14.14 -18.38
N HIS A 69 7.26 13.12 -17.53
CA HIS A 69 6.34 12.80 -16.44
C HIS A 69 7.02 12.97 -15.08
N VAL A 70 6.23 13.20 -14.04
CA VAL A 70 6.72 13.25 -12.65
C VAL A 70 7.38 11.92 -12.27
N LYS A 71 8.49 12.02 -11.54
CA LYS A 71 9.17 10.88 -10.92
C LYS A 71 8.70 10.70 -9.48
N ARG A 72 8.61 9.45 -9.01
CA ARG A 72 8.17 9.11 -7.64
C ARG A 72 9.21 9.40 -6.57
N GLY A 73 10.43 9.78 -6.97
CA GLY A 73 11.53 10.14 -6.08
C GLY A 73 12.61 9.07 -6.01
N SER A 74 13.52 9.20 -5.05
CA SER A 74 14.68 8.32 -4.89
C SER A 74 14.47 7.15 -3.94
N ASP A 75 13.42 7.18 -3.10
CA ASP A 75 13.13 6.10 -2.17
C ASP A 75 12.64 4.85 -2.92
N PRO A 76 13.35 3.70 -2.82
CA PRO A 76 12.91 2.45 -3.44
C PRO A 76 11.52 1.99 -2.99
N LEU A 77 11.08 2.35 -1.77
CA LEU A 77 9.77 2.00 -1.23
C LEU A 77 8.63 2.64 -2.04
N ASN A 78 8.86 3.78 -2.68
CA ASN A 78 7.89 4.44 -3.57
C ASN A 78 7.62 3.63 -4.86
N TYR A 79 8.47 2.66 -5.17
CA TYR A 79 8.31 1.77 -6.32
C TYR A 79 7.72 0.41 -5.93
N THR A 80 7.32 0.24 -4.66
CA THR A 80 6.66 -0.98 -4.19
C THR A 80 5.13 -0.90 -4.29
N MET A 81 4.52 -2.05 -4.52
CA MET A 81 3.07 -2.26 -4.52
C MET A 81 2.58 -2.69 -3.13
N LEU A 82 1.27 -2.58 -2.87
CA LEU A 82 0.68 -2.92 -1.58
C LEU A 82 1.02 -4.35 -1.11
N GLY A 83 0.89 -5.36 -1.97
CA GLY A 83 1.29 -6.73 -1.63
C GLY A 83 2.79 -6.91 -1.35
N GLN A 84 3.64 -6.04 -1.89
CA GLN A 84 5.08 -6.06 -1.61
C GLN A 84 5.40 -5.46 -0.24
N LEU A 85 4.64 -4.45 0.20
CA LEU A 85 4.71 -3.94 1.58
C LEU A 85 4.35 -5.05 2.57
N LEU A 86 3.27 -5.80 2.32
CA LEU A 86 2.93 -6.98 3.13
C LEU A 86 4.07 -8.01 3.12
N SER A 87 4.68 -8.25 1.96
CA SER A 87 5.81 -9.18 1.86
C SER A 87 6.99 -8.75 2.74
N ILE A 88 7.33 -7.46 2.77
CA ILE A 88 8.39 -6.93 3.65
C ILE A 88 8.02 -7.16 5.12
N ILE A 89 6.79 -6.83 5.51
CA ILE A 89 6.28 -7.02 6.88
C ILE A 89 6.38 -8.49 7.30
N LEU A 90 5.85 -9.41 6.49
CA LEU A 90 5.79 -10.84 6.84
C LEU A 90 7.17 -11.50 6.90
N ASN A 91 8.13 -11.07 6.07
CA ASN A 91 9.51 -11.59 6.11
C ASN A 91 10.29 -11.09 7.33
N ASN A 92 9.87 -9.97 7.93
CA ASN A 92 10.56 -9.34 9.06
C ASN A 92 9.64 -9.21 10.27
N PHE A 93 8.66 -10.10 10.41
CA PHE A 93 7.53 -9.93 11.31
C PHE A 93 7.92 -9.73 12.78
N ASP A 94 9.01 -10.34 13.22
CA ASP A 94 9.54 -10.18 14.59
C ASP A 94 9.76 -8.70 14.95
N ALA A 95 10.15 -7.86 13.99
CA ALA A 95 10.29 -6.41 14.18
C ALA A 95 8.93 -5.67 14.25
N PHE A 96 7.89 -6.26 13.68
CA PHE A 96 6.53 -5.72 13.65
C PHE A 96 5.63 -6.24 14.77
N GLU A 97 6.05 -7.25 15.55
CA GLU A 97 5.28 -7.79 16.69
C GLU A 97 4.80 -6.73 17.70
N PRO A 98 5.54 -5.63 18.00
CA PRO A 98 5.03 -4.57 18.85
C PRO A 98 3.77 -3.87 18.31
N PHE A 99 3.53 -3.94 17.01
CA PHE A 99 2.42 -3.28 16.31
C PHE A 99 1.38 -4.27 15.78
N LEU A 100 1.79 -5.49 15.43
CA LEU A 100 0.95 -6.49 14.76
C LEU A 100 0.90 -7.78 15.56
N HIS A 101 -0.30 -8.15 16.00
CA HIS A 101 -0.52 -9.33 16.82
C HIS A 101 -0.59 -10.63 16.02
N ASP A 102 -0.94 -10.59 14.73
CA ASP A 102 -1.18 -11.79 13.92
C ASP A 102 -0.89 -11.57 12.43
N LYS A 103 -0.17 -12.52 11.82
CA LYS A 103 0.23 -12.49 10.41
C LYS A 103 -0.96 -12.65 9.46
N ASP A 104 -1.89 -13.54 9.78
CA ASP A 104 -3.04 -13.86 8.94
C ASP A 104 -4.08 -12.73 8.98
N TRP A 105 -4.22 -12.07 10.13
CA TRP A 105 -5.01 -10.86 10.29
C TRP A 105 -4.47 -9.76 9.39
N ALA A 106 -3.18 -9.44 9.47
CA ALA A 106 -2.55 -8.42 8.61
C ALA A 106 -2.74 -8.77 7.12
N LYS A 107 -2.52 -10.02 6.74
CA LYS A 107 -2.77 -10.50 5.38
C LYS A 107 -4.22 -10.31 4.94
N SER A 108 -5.19 -10.61 5.81
CA SER A 108 -6.62 -10.45 5.50
C SER A 108 -7.01 -9.00 5.19
N ILE A 109 -6.38 -8.03 5.88
CA ILE A 109 -6.57 -6.60 5.66
C ILE A 109 -6.04 -6.23 4.27
N PHE A 110 -4.78 -6.56 4.00
CA PHE A 110 -4.12 -6.24 2.73
C PHE A 110 -4.82 -6.89 1.54
N ASP A 111 -5.19 -8.16 1.64
CA ASP A 111 -5.92 -8.88 0.59
C ASP A 111 -7.28 -8.22 0.28
N THR A 112 -7.96 -7.69 1.31
CA THR A 112 -9.23 -6.99 1.14
C THR A 112 -9.04 -5.63 0.48
N VAL A 113 -8.09 -4.83 0.98
CA VAL A 113 -7.79 -3.50 0.45
C VAL A 113 -7.30 -3.60 -1.00
N GLU A 114 -6.43 -4.56 -1.32
CA GLU A 114 -5.88 -4.75 -2.66
C GLU A 114 -6.96 -5.11 -3.69
N LYS A 115 -7.88 -6.03 -3.36
CA LYS A 115 -9.01 -6.38 -4.24
C LYS A 115 -9.85 -5.16 -4.58
N SER A 116 -10.18 -4.36 -3.58
CA SER A 116 -10.99 -3.16 -3.77
C SER A 116 -10.27 -2.04 -4.50
N ARG A 117 -8.99 -1.82 -4.18
CA ARG A 117 -8.11 -0.90 -4.89
C ARG A 117 -8.08 -1.22 -6.38
N ASN A 118 -7.90 -2.49 -6.74
CA ASN A 118 -7.80 -2.89 -8.15
C ASN A 118 -9.08 -2.54 -8.92
N VAL A 119 -10.26 -2.74 -8.33
CA VAL A 119 -11.53 -2.34 -8.96
C VAL A 119 -11.55 -0.85 -9.27
N ILE A 120 -11.27 0.00 -8.27
CA ILE A 120 -11.38 1.47 -8.44
C ILE A 120 -10.26 2.05 -9.33
N MET A 121 -9.07 1.45 -9.35
CA MET A 121 -7.96 1.87 -10.22
C MET A 121 -8.18 1.50 -11.69
N HIS A 122 -9.12 0.60 -11.97
CA HIS A 122 -9.56 0.23 -13.31
C HIS A 122 -10.95 0.79 -13.63
N SER A 123 -11.30 1.93 -13.01
CA SER A 123 -12.56 2.67 -13.24
C SER A 123 -13.83 1.88 -12.91
N GLY A 124 -13.72 0.83 -12.09
CA GLY A 124 -14.85 0.04 -11.61
C GLY A 124 -15.54 0.65 -10.40
N MET A 125 -16.72 0.14 -10.07
CA MET A 125 -17.48 0.53 -8.88
C MET A 125 -17.52 -0.58 -7.84
N LEU A 126 -17.44 -0.19 -6.58
CA LEU A 126 -17.63 -1.08 -5.44
C LEU A 126 -19.08 -1.03 -4.95
N SER A 127 -19.54 -2.14 -4.38
CA SER A 127 -20.81 -2.16 -3.66
C SER A 127 -20.70 -1.39 -2.34
N GLU A 128 -21.82 -0.89 -1.81
CA GLU A 128 -21.92 -0.28 -0.48
C GLU A 128 -21.28 -1.16 0.61
N ARG A 129 -21.51 -2.48 0.52
CA ARG A 129 -20.95 -3.47 1.44
C ARG A 129 -19.42 -3.48 1.38
N ASP A 130 -18.84 -3.44 0.20
CA ASP A 130 -17.39 -3.52 0.04
C ASP A 130 -16.72 -2.21 0.45
N MET A 131 -17.34 -1.06 0.18
CA MET A 131 -16.88 0.25 0.68
C MET A 131 -16.88 0.29 2.23
N ALA A 132 -17.97 -0.15 2.85
CA ALA A 132 -18.06 -0.23 4.32
C ALA A 132 -16.98 -1.17 4.88
N ARG A 133 -16.75 -2.31 4.22
CA ARG A 133 -15.74 -3.30 4.63
C ARG A 133 -14.33 -2.72 4.62
N ILE A 134 -13.93 -2.02 3.56
CA ILE A 134 -12.62 -1.34 3.48
C ILE A 134 -12.49 -0.33 4.62
N GLY A 135 -13.54 0.48 4.84
CA GLY A 135 -13.57 1.47 5.90
C GLY A 135 -13.33 0.86 7.28
N SER A 136 -13.96 -0.28 7.58
CA SER A 136 -13.72 -1.00 8.85
C SER A 136 -12.29 -1.55 8.94
N PHE A 137 -11.80 -2.19 7.89
CA PHE A 137 -10.44 -2.76 7.90
C PHE A 137 -9.34 -1.70 8.08
N ILE A 138 -9.46 -0.55 7.41
CA ILE A 138 -8.50 0.54 7.58
C ILE A 138 -8.58 1.12 9.00
N LYS A 139 -9.77 1.21 9.59
CA LYS A 139 -9.92 1.65 11.00
C LYS A 139 -9.30 0.67 11.97
N ASP A 140 -9.54 -0.62 11.79
CA ASP A 140 -8.98 -1.67 12.63
C ASP A 140 -7.44 -1.70 12.51
N TRP A 141 -6.92 -1.56 11.29
CA TRP A 141 -5.48 -1.38 11.06
C TRP A 141 -4.92 -0.19 11.84
N ASN A 142 -5.50 0.99 11.65
CA ASN A 142 -5.02 2.21 12.30
C ASN A 142 -5.08 2.10 13.82
N ALA A 143 -6.13 1.49 14.38
CA ALA A 143 -6.25 1.28 15.82
C ALA A 143 -5.21 0.27 16.35
N GLN A 144 -4.87 -0.75 15.55
CA GLN A 144 -3.91 -1.77 15.93
C GLN A 144 -2.45 -1.27 15.91
N VAL A 145 -2.09 -0.45 14.91
CA VAL A 145 -0.71 0.04 14.76
C VAL A 145 -0.45 1.38 15.46
N ALA A 146 -1.49 2.04 15.95
CA ALA A 146 -1.34 3.22 16.79
C ALA A 146 -0.80 2.80 18.17
N LEU A 147 0.37 3.34 18.53
CA LEU A 147 0.94 3.25 19.88
C LEU A 147 0.09 4.05 20.90
#